data_AF-A0A858B9Z5-F1
#
_entry.id   AF-A0A858B9Z5-F1
#
_cell.length_a   1.000
_cell.length_b   1.000
_cell.length_c   1.000
_cell.angle_alpha   90.00
_cell.angle_beta   90.00
_cell.angle_gamma   90.00
#
_symmetry.space_group_name_H-M   'P 1'
#
loop_
_entity.id
_entity.type
_entity.pdbx_description
1 polymer ?
#
loop_
_entity_poly.entity_id
_entity_poly.type
_entity_poly.pdbx_seq_one_letter_code
_entity_poly.pdbx_strand_id
1 'polypeptide(L)'
;WGLVVCHHTNPRFVPFPLRYACEFLMQVFGVQVNREVELAAQTKEKHILQTQTVLCDMLLRDAPVAIVTQSPNVMDLVKCDGAALYYRKKFWMLGVTPTEAQIKDITEWLLEYHGDST
;
A
#
# COMPACT_ATOMS: atom_id res chain seq x y z
N TRP A 1 -1.20 5.64 16.71
CA TRP A 1 -1.39 5.64 18.18
C TRP A 1 -0.03 5.45 18.85
N GLY A 2 0.22 6.06 20.01
CA GLY A 2 1.57 6.13 20.62
C GLY A 2 1.58 6.96 21.89
N LEU A 3 2.77 7.35 22.36
CA LEU A 3 2.96 8.12 23.60
C LEU A 3 3.55 9.50 23.30
N VAL A 4 3.14 10.50 24.10
CA VAL A 4 3.88 11.76 24.23
C VAL A 4 4.67 11.70 25.52
N VAL A 5 5.99 11.69 25.38
CA VAL A 5 6.94 11.53 26.49
C VAL A 5 7.70 12.84 26.69
N CYS A 6 7.65 13.36 27.91
CA CYS A 6 8.31 14.61 28.28
C CYS A 6 9.47 14.30 29.23
N HIS A 7 10.67 14.77 28.90
CA HIS A 7 11.85 14.66 29.76
C HIS A 7 12.29 16.03 30.27
N HIS A 8 12.90 16.05 31.46
CA HIS A 8 13.51 17.24 32.03
C HIS A 8 14.85 16.85 32.63
N THR A 9 15.89 17.67 32.42
CA THR A 9 17.26 17.38 32.86
C THR A 9 17.45 17.45 34.37
N ASN A 10 16.53 18.10 35.08
CA ASN A 10 16.48 18.22 36.54
C ASN A 10 15.14 17.70 37.09
N PRO A 11 15.06 17.28 38.37
CA PRO A 11 13.81 16.89 39.01
C PRO A 11 12.74 17.97 38.82
N ARG A 12 11.59 17.59 38.26
CA ARG A 12 10.48 18.51 37.97
C ARG A 12 9.16 17.92 38.41
N PHE A 13 8.52 18.59 39.37
CA PHE A 13 7.16 18.27 39.76
C PHE A 13 6.17 18.95 38.81
N VAL A 14 5.16 18.20 38.34
CA VAL A 14 4.08 18.72 37.50
C VAL A 14 2.76 18.56 38.25
N PRO A 15 2.10 19.65 38.67
CA PRO A 15 0.89 19.58 39.47
C PRO A 15 -0.27 18.95 38.67
N PHE A 16 -1.19 18.30 39.38
CA PHE A 16 -2.28 17.54 38.76
C PHE A 16 -3.12 18.35 37.75
N PRO A 17 -3.54 19.61 38.02
CA PRO A 17 -4.34 20.37 37.05
C PRO A 17 -3.66 20.54 35.70
N LEU A 18 -2.33 20.69 35.69
CA LEU A 18 -1.57 20.82 34.45
C LEU A 18 -1.47 19.47 33.71
N ARG A 19 -1.27 18.36 34.44
CA ARG A 19 -1.29 17.01 33.83
C ARG A 19 -2.65 16.69 33.22
N TYR A 20 -3.74 17.06 33.88
CA TYR A 20 -5.10 16.87 33.38
C TYR A 20 -5.37 17.70 32.11
N ALA A 21 -4.91 18.96 32.07
CA ALA A 21 -4.99 19.77 30.86
C ALA A 21 -4.20 19.15 29.69
N CYS A 22 -3.01 18.62 29.97
CA CYS A 22 -2.23 17.89 28.96
C CYS A 22 -2.96 16.63 28.47
N GLU A 23 -3.57 15.86 29.37
CA GLU A 23 -4.36 14.68 29.00
C GLU A 23 -5.51 15.04 28.05
N PHE A 24 -6.29 16.07 28.39
CA PHE A 24 -7.37 16.55 27.52
C PHE A 24 -6.85 16.97 26.13
N LEU A 25 -5.74 17.71 26.09
CA LEU A 25 -5.11 18.08 24.83
C LEU A 25 -4.71 16.84 24.01
N MET A 26 -4.18 15.80 24.65
CA MET A 26 -3.80 14.55 23.97
C MET A 26 -5.01 13.77 23.44
N GLN A 27 -6.14 13.80 24.15
CA GLN A 27 -7.39 13.22 23.65
C GLN A 27 -7.85 13.92 22.36
N VAL A 28 -7.89 15.26 22.36
CA VAL A 28 -8.26 16.04 21.17
C VAL A 28 -7.27 15.79 20.02
N PHE A 29 -5.98 15.77 20.31
CA PHE A 29 -4.95 15.45 19.32
C PHE A 29 -5.14 14.07 18.71
N GLY A 30 -5.44 13.05 19.53
CA GLY A 30 -5.73 11.70 19.07
C GLY A 30 -6.90 11.62 18.09
N VAL A 31 -7.97 12.38 18.34
CA VAL A 31 -9.11 12.49 17.41
C VAL A 31 -8.68 13.09 16.08
N GLN A 32 -7.89 14.16 16.09
CA GLN A 32 -7.43 14.79 14.84
C GLN A 32 -6.51 13.86 14.04
N VAL A 33 -5.58 13.15 14.70
CA VAL A 33 -4.72 12.17 14.03
C VAL A 33 -5.55 11.05 13.41
N ASN A 34 -6.54 10.51 14.11
CA ASN A 34 -7.41 9.48 13.55
C ASN A 34 -8.16 9.98 12.31
N ARG A 35 -8.68 11.22 12.35
CA ARG A 35 -9.34 11.83 11.20
C ARG A 35 -8.41 11.95 9.99
N GLU A 36 -7.17 12.39 10.19
CA GLU A 36 -6.18 12.46 9.11
C GLU A 36 -5.85 11.07 8.53
N VAL A 37 -5.74 10.06 9.38
CA VAL A 37 -5.54 8.66 8.94
C VAL A 37 -6.73 8.16 8.12
N GLU A 38 -7.96 8.43 8.56
CA GLU A 38 -9.19 8.08 7.84
C GLU A 38 -9.27 8.78 6.48
N LEU A 39 -8.97 10.08 6.42
CA LEU A 39 -8.95 10.85 5.18
C LEU A 39 -7.88 10.32 4.20
N ALA A 40 -6.70 9.98 4.70
CA ALA A 40 -5.65 9.35 3.89
C ALA A 40 -6.09 7.97 3.36
N ALA A 41 -6.75 7.16 4.19
CA ALA A 41 -7.29 5.87 3.78
C ALA A 41 -8.39 6.03 2.71
N GLN A 42 -9.34 6.94 2.91
CA GLN A 42 -10.40 7.24 1.96
C GLN A 42 -9.84 7.74 0.61
N THR A 43 -8.82 8.59 0.64
CA THR A 43 -8.16 9.09 -0.58
C THR A 43 -7.48 7.95 -1.33
N LYS A 44 -6.79 7.07 -0.61
CA LYS A 44 -6.17 5.87 -1.19
C LYS A 44 -7.20 4.92 -1.78
N GLU A 45 -8.30 4.63 -1.08
CA GLU A 45 -9.37 3.77 -1.57
C GLU A 45 -10.02 4.33 -2.83
N LYS A 46 -10.31 5.64 -2.85
CA LYS A 46 -10.84 6.32 -4.04
C LYS A 46 -9.89 6.18 -5.23
N HIS A 47 -8.58 6.37 -5.03
CA HIS A 47 -7.58 6.19 -6.07
C HIS A 47 -7.56 4.74 -6.59
N ILE A 48 -7.57 3.76 -5.68
CA ILE A 48 -7.63 2.33 -6.05
C ILE A 48 -8.87 2.04 -6.89
N LEU A 49 -10.06 2.48 -6.48
CA LEU A 49 -11.31 2.25 -7.22
C LEU A 49 -11.30 2.88 -8.61
N GLN A 50 -10.73 4.09 -8.74
CA GLN A 50 -10.57 4.76 -10.04
C GLN A 50 -9.63 3.97 -10.96
N THR A 51 -8.45 3.59 -10.47
CA THR A 51 -7.48 2.81 -11.24
C THR A 51 -8.05 1.44 -11.60
N GLN A 52 -8.69 0.74 -10.67
CA GLN A 52 -9.31 -0.57 -10.92
C GLN A 52 -10.39 -0.48 -12.00
N THR A 53 -11.22 0.57 -11.98
CA THR A 53 -12.25 0.78 -13.01
C THR A 53 -11.63 0.86 -14.40
N VAL A 54 -10.55 1.64 -14.56
CA VAL A 54 -9.83 1.78 -15.83
C VAL A 54 -9.17 0.47 -16.25
N LEU A 55 -8.48 -0.21 -15.34
CA LEU A 55 -7.82 -1.49 -15.64
C LEU A 55 -8.83 -2.60 -16.01
N CYS A 56 -9.99 -2.64 -15.35
CA CYS A 56 -11.08 -3.55 -15.70
C CYS A 56 -11.63 -3.26 -17.11
N ASP A 57 -11.80 -1.98 -17.49
CA ASP A 57 -12.23 -1.63 -18.85
C ASP A 57 -11.18 -2.03 -19.89
N MET A 58 -9.88 -1.83 -19.61
CA MET A 58 -8.78 -2.30 -20.45
C MET A 58 -8.80 -3.82 -20.62
N LEU A 59 -9.02 -4.59 -19.55
CA LEU A 59 -9.10 -6.06 -19.62
C LEU A 59 -10.30 -6.56 -20.45
N LEU A 60 -11.41 -5.80 -20.45
CA LEU A 60 -12.62 -6.18 -21.18
C LEU A 60 -12.56 -5.82 -22.67
N ARG A 61 -11.85 -4.75 -23.02
CA ARG A 61 -11.77 -4.23 -24.40
C ARG A 61 -10.50 -4.64 -25.15
N ASP A 62 -9.38 -4.73 -24.43
CA ASP A 62 -8.05 -5.03 -24.98
C ASP A 62 -7.53 -6.40 -24.50
N ALA A 63 -6.34 -6.79 -24.98
CA ALA A 63 -5.66 -7.98 -24.49
C ALA A 63 -5.17 -7.77 -23.04
N PRO A 64 -5.02 -8.85 -22.22
CA PRO A 64 -4.53 -8.78 -20.84
C PRO A 64 -3.21 -8.03 -20.63
N VAL A 65 -2.46 -7.86 -21.71
CA VAL A 65 -1.18 -7.13 -21.76
C VAL A 65 -1.35 -5.64 -21.49
N ALA A 66 -2.52 -5.06 -21.80
CA ALA A 66 -2.78 -3.62 -21.69
C ALA A 66 -2.54 -3.07 -20.28
N ILE A 67 -2.84 -3.86 -19.24
CA ILE A 67 -2.65 -3.48 -17.83
C ILE A 67 -1.19 -3.28 -17.43
N VAL A 68 -0.24 -3.76 -18.25
CA VAL A 68 1.21 -3.60 -18.04
C VAL A 68 1.79 -2.58 -19.01
N THR A 69 1.27 -2.51 -20.24
CA THR A 69 1.86 -1.68 -21.30
C THR A 69 1.28 -0.27 -21.41
N GLN A 70 0.09 -0.01 -20.86
CA GLN A 70 -0.56 1.30 -20.92
C GLN A 70 -0.44 2.08 -19.59
N SER A 71 -0.96 3.31 -19.53
CA SER A 71 -1.03 4.11 -18.31
C SER A 71 -2.49 4.57 -18.10
N PRO A 72 -3.07 4.41 -16.89
CA PRO A 72 -2.49 3.77 -15.70
C PRO A 72 -2.26 2.26 -15.87
N ASN A 73 -1.32 1.69 -15.12
CA ASN A 73 -0.98 0.26 -15.13
C ASN A 73 -1.13 -0.38 -13.75
N VAL A 74 -0.80 -1.68 -13.66
CA VAL A 74 -0.87 -2.47 -12.43
C VAL A 74 -0.05 -1.90 -11.26
N MET A 75 1.05 -1.18 -11.51
CA MET A 75 1.85 -0.55 -10.45
C MET A 75 1.18 0.72 -9.88
N ASP A 76 0.21 1.30 -10.59
CA ASP A 76 -0.62 2.39 -10.06
C ASP A 76 -1.73 1.85 -9.12
N LEU A 77 -2.04 0.55 -9.22
CA LEU A 77 -3.00 -0.12 -8.34
C LEU A 77 -2.32 -0.61 -7.04
N VAL A 78 -1.13 -1.20 -7.17
CA VAL A 78 -0.33 -1.70 -6.04
C VAL A 78 1.02 -1.00 -6.04
N LYS A 79 1.34 -0.31 -4.95
CA LYS A 79 2.65 0.33 -4.79
C LYS A 79 3.75 -0.73 -4.72
N CYS A 80 4.48 -0.89 -5.81
CA CYS A 80 5.62 -1.78 -5.93
C CYS A 80 6.73 -1.14 -6.79
N ASP A 81 7.93 -1.74 -6.74
CA ASP A 81 9.07 -1.28 -7.54
C ASP A 81 9.07 -1.88 -8.96
N GLY A 82 8.30 -2.96 -9.18
CA GLY A 82 8.10 -3.56 -10.49
C GLY A 82 6.97 -4.58 -10.51
N ALA A 83 6.54 -4.93 -11.72
CA ALA A 83 5.52 -5.92 -12.00
C ALA A 83 5.86 -6.71 -13.27
N ALA A 84 5.49 -8.00 -13.29
CA ALA A 84 5.67 -8.87 -14.44
C ALA A 84 4.38 -9.64 -14.74
N LEU A 85 4.00 -9.69 -16.02
CA LEU A 85 2.94 -10.56 -16.52
C LEU A 85 3.56 -11.71 -17.32
N TYR A 86 3.32 -12.94 -16.87
CA TYR A 86 3.65 -14.13 -17.64
C TYR A 86 2.36 -14.75 -18.18
N TYR A 87 2.13 -14.62 -19.49
CA TYR A 87 0.90 -15.10 -20.13
C TYR A 87 1.22 -15.71 -21.51
N ARG A 88 0.65 -16.90 -21.78
CA ARG A 88 0.88 -17.65 -23.04
C ARG A 88 2.37 -17.77 -23.42
N LYS A 89 3.22 -18.10 -22.44
CA LYS A 89 4.69 -18.26 -22.60
C LYS A 89 5.43 -16.98 -23.01
N LYS A 90 4.83 -15.80 -22.81
CA LYS A 90 5.44 -14.49 -23.05
C LYS A 90 5.52 -13.70 -21.75
N PHE A 91 6.57 -12.89 -21.62
CA PHE A 91 6.80 -12.01 -20.49
C PHE A 91 6.57 -10.55 -20.89
N TRP A 92 5.92 -9.81 -20.00
CA TRP A 92 5.84 -8.35 -20.05
C TRP A 92 6.30 -7.81 -18.70
N MET A 93 7.27 -6.92 -18.73
CA MET A 93 8.07 -6.53 -17.57
C MET A 93 7.95 -5.02 -17.41
N LEU A 94 7.71 -4.56 -16.18
CA LEU A 94 7.52 -3.16 -15.87
C LEU A 94 8.27 -2.83 -14.58
N GLY A 95 9.09 -1.77 -14.59
CA GLY A 95 9.91 -1.39 -13.44
C GLY A 95 11.04 -2.39 -13.14
N VAL A 96 11.39 -2.52 -11.86
CA VAL A 96 12.46 -3.39 -11.38
C VAL A 96 11.92 -4.81 -11.21
N THR A 97 12.38 -5.73 -12.06
CA THR A 97 11.87 -7.09 -12.12
C THR A 97 13.01 -8.11 -12.25
N PRO A 98 12.83 -9.37 -11.78
CA PRO A 98 13.79 -10.44 -12.01
C PRO A 98 13.93 -10.77 -13.51
N THR A 99 14.99 -11.46 -13.90
CA THR A 99 15.15 -11.93 -15.30
C THR A 99 14.08 -12.97 -15.67
N GLU A 100 13.85 -13.19 -16.97
CA GLU A 100 12.87 -14.20 -17.42
C GLU A 100 13.16 -15.60 -16.85
N ALA A 101 14.44 -15.98 -16.74
CA ALA A 101 14.84 -17.25 -16.15
C ALA A 101 14.46 -17.33 -14.67
N GLN A 102 14.68 -16.26 -13.92
CA GLN A 102 14.29 -16.17 -12.51
C GLN A 102 12.77 -16.16 -12.33
N ILE A 103 12.01 -15.49 -13.21
CA ILE A 103 10.55 -15.51 -13.14
C ILE A 103 10.02 -16.93 -13.40
N LYS A 104 10.59 -17.67 -14.36
CA LYS A 104 10.21 -19.07 -14.59
C LYS A 104 10.45 -19.92 -13.34
N ASP A 105 11.64 -19.80 -12.75
CA ASP A 105 11.99 -20.51 -11.51
C ASP A 105 11.00 -20.22 -10.37
N ILE A 106 10.65 -18.94 -10.17
CA ILE A 106 9.63 -18.53 -9.18
C ILE A 106 8.25 -19.10 -9.52
N THR A 107 7.87 -19.12 -10.80
CA THR A 107 6.56 -19.63 -11.25
C THR A 107 6.47 -21.15 -11.04
N GLU A 108 7.55 -21.88 -11.35
CA GLU A 108 7.65 -23.33 -11.12
C GLU A 108 7.56 -23.65 -9.63
N TRP A 109 8.29 -22.92 -8.78
CA TRP A 109 8.19 -23.04 -7.33
C TRP A 109 6.76 -22.77 -6.81
N LEU A 110 6.09 -21.72 -7.30
CA LEU A 110 4.70 -21.43 -6.91
C LEU A 110 3.74 -22.57 -7.31
N LEU A 111 3.91 -23.16 -8.49
CA LEU A 111 3.07 -24.27 -8.93
C LEU A 111 3.32 -25.56 -8.13
N GLU A 112 4.58 -25.83 -7.77
CA GLU A 112 4.97 -27.01 -7.00
C GLU A 112 4.42 -26.98 -5.56
N TYR A 113 4.48 -25.82 -4.90
CA TYR A 113 4.17 -25.71 -3.47
C TYR A 113 2.84 -25.00 -3.16
N HIS A 114 2.27 -24.24 -4.10
CA HIS A 114 1.10 -23.38 -3.87
C HIS A 114 0.01 -23.49 -4.97
N GLY A 115 0.07 -24.51 -5.84
CA GLY A 115 -0.85 -24.66 -6.97
C GLY A 115 -2.34 -24.75 -6.63
N ASP A 116 -2.68 -25.23 -5.43
CA ASP A 116 -4.07 -25.40 -4.96
C ASP A 116 -4.62 -24.18 -4.19
N SER A 117 -3.86 -23.08 -4.07
CA SER A 117 -4.23 -21.92 -3.23
C SER A 117 -5.02 -20.81 -3.94
N THR A 118 -5.56 -21.07 -5.14
CA THR A 118 -6.30 -20.08 -5.96
C THR A 118 -7.79 -20.33 -6.04
#